data_AF-A0A8S4AAI2-F1
#
_entry.id   AF-A0A8S4AAI2-F1
#
_cell.length_a   1.000
_cell.length_b   1.000
_cell.length_c   1.000
_cell.angle_alpha   90.00
_cell.angle_beta   90.00
_cell.angle_gamma   90.00
#
_symmetry.space_group_name_H-M   'P 1'
#
loop_
_entity.id
_entity.type
_entity.pdbx_description
1 polymer ?
#
loop_
_entity_poly.entity_id
_entity_poly.type
_entity_poly.pdbx_seq_one_letter_code
_entity_poly.pdbx_strand_id
1 'polypeptide(L)'
;MALLIDALDDDKNDARSSATSSVCLTEECVTAAARISSSLDQGAKPCDDFYQFACGGWVEKNLVPENKMSVTFLWQFQNQIDVIIKNFLEADTDSLNLRSFREAKIFYKSCMNESQINSVNIKDLSQSLRNLGGLPLITPDWTEEKFNLMHALTTMTELQTQPFLDLTVEMDPNNNNNKILKVRDSQQWLQHLLVYHSAVFFVQLYFL
;
A
#
# COMPACT_ATOMS: atom_id res chain seq x y z
N MET A 1 8.77 -22.50 7.34
CA MET A 1 7.35 -22.19 7.09
C MET A 1 6.48 -23.40 7.45
N ALA A 2 6.70 -23.96 8.65
CA ALA A 2 6.02 -25.15 9.16
C ALA A 2 5.85 -25.08 10.69
N LEU A 3 5.92 -23.87 11.27
CA LEU A 3 5.79 -23.65 12.72
C LEU A 3 4.60 -22.73 13.05
N LEU A 4 3.59 -22.68 12.18
CA LEU A 4 2.40 -21.83 12.34
C LEU A 4 1.08 -22.62 12.23
N ILE A 5 1.13 -23.95 12.29
CA ILE A 5 -0.08 -24.81 12.16
C ILE A 5 -0.47 -25.50 13.49
N ASP A 6 0.37 -25.48 14.53
CA ASP A 6 0.08 -26.25 15.76
C ASP A 6 -0.77 -25.50 16.81
N ALA A 7 -1.39 -24.37 16.46
CA ALA A 7 -2.17 -23.56 17.41
C ALA A 7 -3.70 -23.74 17.33
N LEU A 8 -4.18 -24.76 16.63
CA LEU A 8 -5.61 -25.09 16.55
C LEU A 8 -5.80 -26.60 16.63
N ASP A 9 -5.73 -27.17 17.84
CA ASP A 9 -6.41 -28.43 18.12
C ASP A 9 -6.95 -28.41 19.56
N ASP A 10 -8.26 -28.58 19.65
CA ASP A 10 -9.11 -28.40 20.82
C ASP A 10 -8.99 -29.57 21.84
N ASP A 11 -9.01 -29.17 23.11
CA ASP A 11 -9.89 -29.65 24.19
C ASP A 11 -10.00 -31.17 24.47
N LYS A 12 -9.45 -31.61 25.62
CA LYS A 12 -10.02 -32.72 26.44
C LYS A 12 -9.77 -32.57 27.94
N ASN A 13 -10.87 -32.28 28.65
CA ASN A 13 -11.29 -32.75 29.99
C ASN A 13 -10.36 -32.59 31.20
N ASP A 14 -10.80 -31.75 32.15
CA ASP A 14 -10.83 -32.15 33.56
C ASP A 14 -12.04 -31.55 34.33
N ALA A 15 -12.63 -32.33 35.23
CA ALA A 15 -13.92 -32.10 35.85
C ALA A 15 -13.82 -31.46 37.26
N ARG A 16 -14.52 -30.33 37.45
CA ARG A 16 -15.08 -29.71 38.68
C ARG A 16 -14.42 -29.99 40.06
N SER A 17 -13.82 -28.99 40.70
CA SER A 17 -14.53 -27.94 41.49
C SER A 17 -13.58 -27.08 42.34
N SER A 18 -13.53 -25.77 42.08
CA SER A 18 -13.38 -24.69 43.06
C SER A 18 -13.63 -23.39 42.30
N ALA A 19 -14.35 -22.42 42.88
CA ALA A 19 -14.67 -21.15 42.23
C ALA A 19 -13.40 -20.28 42.12
N THR A 20 -12.56 -20.59 41.15
CA THR A 20 -11.36 -19.84 40.78
C THR A 20 -11.70 -19.00 39.55
N SER A 21 -11.90 -17.69 39.79
CA SER A 21 -12.00 -16.60 38.80
C SER A 21 -12.01 -17.02 37.33
N SER A 22 -13.16 -16.87 36.67
CA SER A 22 -13.33 -17.06 35.20
C SER A 22 -12.58 -16.03 34.35
N VAL A 23 -11.70 -15.22 34.94
CA VAL A 23 -10.97 -14.14 34.29
C VAL A 23 -9.59 -14.64 33.89
N CYS A 24 -9.27 -14.49 32.60
CA CYS A 24 -7.93 -14.77 32.08
C CYS A 24 -6.93 -13.72 32.58
N LEU A 25 -5.83 -14.18 33.18
CA LEU A 25 -4.76 -13.32 33.72
C LEU A 25 -3.40 -13.58 33.04
N THR A 26 -3.37 -14.21 31.88
CA THR A 26 -2.13 -14.35 31.11
C THR A 26 -1.68 -12.98 30.58
N GLU A 27 -0.39 -12.85 30.27
CA GLU A 27 0.18 -11.60 29.76
C GLU A 27 -0.54 -11.11 28.50
N GLU A 28 -0.91 -12.03 27.61
CA GLU A 28 -1.62 -11.76 26.37
C GLU A 28 -3.02 -11.20 26.66
N CYS A 29 -3.76 -11.83 27.58
CA CYS A 29 -5.09 -11.38 27.98
C CYS A 29 -5.05 -9.99 28.62
N VAL A 30 -4.12 -9.73 29.53
CA VAL A 30 -3.97 -8.43 30.20
C VAL A 30 -3.60 -7.36 29.17
N THR A 31 -2.67 -7.66 28.26
CA THR A 31 -2.24 -6.72 27.20
C THR A 31 -3.38 -6.40 26.24
N ALA A 32 -4.14 -7.42 25.81
CA ALA A 32 -5.29 -7.22 24.93
C ALA A 32 -6.39 -6.41 25.63
N ALA A 33 -6.72 -6.74 26.88
CA ALA A 33 -7.72 -6.02 27.67
C ALA A 33 -7.32 -4.55 27.90
N ALA A 34 -6.04 -4.28 28.16
CA ALA A 34 -5.51 -2.92 28.30
C ALA A 34 -5.64 -2.13 26.99
N ARG A 35 -5.30 -2.73 25.85
CA ARG A 35 -5.44 -2.09 24.52
C ARG A 35 -6.90 -1.77 24.19
N ILE A 36 -7.80 -2.73 24.41
CA ILE A 36 -9.24 -2.53 24.22
C ILE A 36 -9.73 -1.40 25.12
N SER A 37 -9.48 -1.49 26.42
CA SER A 37 -9.91 -0.49 27.39
C SER A 37 -9.38 0.91 27.08
N SER A 38 -8.16 1.01 26.54
CA SER A 38 -7.57 2.29 26.15
C SER A 38 -8.25 2.96 24.94
N SER A 39 -8.96 2.18 24.14
CA SER A 39 -9.65 2.63 22.92
C SER A 39 -11.10 3.03 23.17
N LEU A 40 -11.71 2.51 24.25
CA LEU A 40 -13.10 2.77 24.59
C LEU A 40 -13.33 4.21 25.05
N ASP A 41 -14.48 4.77 24.65
CA ASP A 41 -15.11 5.93 25.30
C ASP A 41 -16.30 5.43 26.12
N GLN A 42 -16.12 5.33 27.44
CA GLN A 42 -17.17 4.86 28.35
C GLN A 42 -18.30 5.88 28.57
N GLY A 43 -18.13 7.12 28.12
CA GLY A 43 -19.18 8.14 28.17
C GLY A 43 -20.22 7.96 27.06
N ALA A 44 -19.85 7.32 25.95
CA ALA A 44 -20.76 7.00 24.86
C ALA A 44 -21.56 5.73 25.15
N LYS A 45 -22.84 5.73 24.75
CA LYS A 45 -23.72 4.56 24.90
C LYS A 45 -23.51 3.61 23.71
N PRO A 46 -23.14 2.33 23.94
CA PRO A 46 -22.87 1.38 22.86
C PRO A 46 -24.04 1.17 21.89
N CYS A 47 -25.28 1.27 22.38
CA CYS A 47 -26.49 1.07 21.57
C CYS A 47 -26.86 2.29 20.71
N ASP A 48 -26.32 3.47 21.04
CA ASP A 48 -26.61 4.72 20.33
C ASP A 48 -25.50 5.01 19.30
N ASP A 49 -24.24 4.88 19.71
CA ASP A 49 -23.07 5.01 18.84
C ASP A 49 -21.97 4.03 19.28
N PHE A 50 -21.99 2.84 18.69
CA PHE A 50 -21.00 1.81 18.98
C PHE A 50 -19.59 2.20 18.52
N TYR A 51 -19.46 3.01 17.46
CA TYR A 51 -18.15 3.45 16.97
C TYR A 51 -17.49 4.39 17.98
N GLN A 52 -18.23 5.40 18.45
CA GLN A 52 -17.72 6.29 19.49
C GLN A 52 -17.41 5.50 20.77
N PHE A 53 -18.31 4.62 21.22
CA PHE A 53 -18.03 3.79 22.40
C PHE A 53 -16.77 2.92 22.25
N ALA A 54 -16.59 2.27 21.09
CA ALA A 54 -15.49 1.32 20.89
C ALA A 54 -14.14 1.99 20.56
N CYS A 55 -14.18 3.13 19.86
CA CYS A 55 -13.00 3.76 19.25
C CYS A 55 -12.74 5.20 19.72
N GLY A 56 -13.68 5.85 20.40
CA GLY A 56 -13.61 7.27 20.74
C GLY A 56 -12.35 7.62 21.52
N GLY A 57 -11.99 6.82 22.52
CA GLY A 57 -10.76 6.98 23.28
C GLY A 57 -9.48 6.79 22.45
N TRP A 58 -9.52 5.99 21.38
CA TRP A 58 -8.41 5.88 20.43
C TRP A 58 -8.33 7.11 19.53
N VAL A 59 -9.47 7.62 19.02
CA VAL A 59 -9.53 8.80 18.15
C VAL A 59 -8.97 10.04 18.85
N GLU A 60 -9.32 10.25 20.13
CA GLU A 60 -8.80 11.36 20.92
C GLU A 60 -7.27 11.35 21.09
N LYS A 61 -6.67 10.16 21.17
CA LYS A 61 -5.21 9.98 21.37
C LYS A 61 -4.42 10.00 20.07
N ASN A 62 -5.07 9.78 18.94
CA ASN A 62 -4.41 9.57 17.64
C ASN A 62 -4.84 10.61 16.62
N LEU A 63 -4.47 11.86 16.88
CA LEU A 63 -4.72 12.97 15.97
C LEU A 63 -3.97 12.79 14.65
N VAL A 64 -4.62 13.16 13.55
CA VAL A 64 -4.03 13.12 12.21
C VAL A 64 -2.98 14.24 12.09
N PRO A 65 -1.70 13.93 11.86
CA PRO A 65 -0.67 14.94 11.63
C PRO A 65 -0.94 15.75 10.35
N GLU A 66 -0.44 17.00 10.29
CA GLU A 66 -0.66 17.90 9.14
C GLU A 66 -0.26 17.31 7.78
N ASN A 67 0.73 16.41 7.76
CA ASN A 67 1.22 15.78 6.53
C ASN A 67 0.48 14.49 6.15
N LYS A 68 -0.65 14.18 6.79
CA LYS A 68 -1.43 12.96 6.52
C LYS A 68 -2.89 13.28 6.30
N MET A 69 -3.51 12.52 5.41
CA MET A 69 -4.94 12.60 5.17
C MET A 69 -5.74 11.83 6.22
N SER A 70 -5.17 10.77 6.78
CA SER A 70 -5.82 9.96 7.82
C SER A 70 -4.79 9.17 8.63
N VAL A 71 -5.19 8.79 9.84
CA VAL A 71 -4.49 7.82 10.68
C VAL A 71 -5.51 6.76 11.08
N THR A 72 -5.14 5.49 10.90
CA THR A 72 -5.99 4.35 11.25
C THR A 72 -5.19 3.36 12.07
N PHE A 73 -5.89 2.47 12.79
CA PHE A 73 -5.25 1.36 13.49
C PHE A 73 -4.42 0.47 12.54
N LEU A 74 -4.95 0.17 11.35
CA LEU A 74 -4.22 -0.60 10.33
C LEU A 74 -2.95 0.11 9.87
N TRP A 75 -3.01 1.44 9.71
CA TRP A 75 -1.83 2.22 9.39
C TRP A 75 -0.77 2.09 10.50
N GLN A 76 -1.15 2.24 11.78
CA GLN A 76 -0.20 2.06 12.89
C GLN A 76 0.45 0.68 12.90
N PHE A 77 -0.34 -0.37 12.66
CA PHE A 77 0.15 -1.73 12.56
C PHE A 77 1.13 -1.91 11.38
N GLN A 78 0.78 -1.38 10.20
CA GLN A 78 1.66 -1.41 9.04
C GLN A 78 2.99 -0.73 9.31
N ASN A 79 3.03 0.41 10.01
CA ASN A 79 4.30 1.07 10.36
C ASN A 79 5.19 0.20 11.26
N GLN A 80 4.61 -0.57 12.18
CA GLN A 80 5.39 -1.48 13.02
C GLN A 80 6.04 -2.57 12.16
N ILE A 81 5.30 -3.10 11.18
CA ILE A 81 5.83 -4.04 10.20
C ILE A 81 6.92 -3.40 9.34
N ASP A 82 6.69 -2.18 8.85
CA ASP A 82 7.63 -1.46 7.99
C ASP A 82 8.96 -1.21 8.71
N VAL A 83 8.93 -0.92 10.01
CA VAL A 83 10.15 -0.80 10.83
C VAL A 83 10.91 -2.13 10.90
N ILE A 84 10.22 -3.26 11.09
CA ILE A 84 10.85 -4.59 11.10
C ILE A 84 11.47 -4.90 9.74
N ILE A 85 10.74 -4.65 8.65
CA ILE A 85 11.22 -4.85 7.28
C ILE A 85 12.43 -3.95 7.00
N LYS A 86 12.36 -2.68 7.39
CA LYS A 86 13.46 -1.72 7.26
C LYS A 86 14.72 -2.23 7.95
N ASN A 87 14.61 -2.63 9.22
CA ASN A 87 15.75 -3.15 9.98
C ASN A 87 16.38 -4.37 9.30
N PHE A 88 15.54 -5.26 8.76
CA PHE A 88 16.02 -6.42 7.99
C PHE A 88 16.77 -6.00 6.71
N LEU A 89 16.24 -5.02 5.96
CA LEU A 89 16.81 -4.55 4.70
C LEU A 89 18.10 -3.73 4.88
N GLU A 90 18.22 -3.00 5.99
CA GLU A 90 19.39 -2.18 6.33
C GLU A 90 20.55 -3.01 6.87
N ALA A 91 20.25 -4.11 7.58
CA ALA A 91 21.26 -5.02 8.10
C ALA A 91 22.22 -5.49 7.01
N ASP A 92 23.46 -5.76 7.40
CA ASP A 92 24.51 -6.14 6.46
C ASP A 92 24.15 -7.37 5.61
N THR A 93 24.66 -7.36 4.39
CA THR A 93 24.43 -8.42 3.43
C THR A 93 25.37 -9.56 3.76
N ASP A 94 24.95 -10.43 4.69
CA ASP A 94 25.76 -11.57 5.05
C ASP A 94 25.80 -12.60 3.90
N SER A 95 26.97 -13.21 3.69
CA SER A 95 27.24 -14.10 2.54
C SER A 95 26.42 -15.40 2.56
N LEU A 96 25.85 -15.74 3.72
CA LEU A 96 25.01 -16.91 3.96
C LEU A 96 23.53 -16.70 3.63
N ASN A 97 23.13 -15.48 3.22
CA ASN A 97 21.75 -15.18 2.90
C ASN A 97 21.32 -15.74 1.55
N LEU A 98 20.05 -16.18 1.47
CA LEU A 98 19.40 -16.53 0.21
C LEU A 98 19.55 -15.39 -0.81
N ARG A 99 19.77 -15.74 -2.08
CA ARG A 99 19.93 -14.77 -3.18
C ARG A 99 18.81 -13.71 -3.16
N SER A 100 17.55 -14.13 -2.98
CA SER A 100 16.39 -13.23 -2.93
C SER A 100 16.52 -12.15 -1.86
N PHE A 101 16.99 -12.49 -0.66
CA PHE A 101 17.20 -11.52 0.41
C PHE A 101 18.32 -10.55 0.09
N ARG A 102 19.42 -11.03 -0.52
CA ARG A 102 20.49 -10.16 -0.98
C ARG A 102 20.01 -9.16 -2.03
N GLU A 103 19.30 -9.61 -3.06
CA GLU A 103 18.80 -8.71 -4.11
C GLU A 103 17.81 -7.68 -3.55
N ALA A 104 16.93 -8.08 -2.62
CA ALA A 104 16.02 -7.15 -1.94
C ALA A 104 16.76 -6.07 -1.14
N LYS A 105 17.82 -6.44 -0.41
CA LYS A 105 18.69 -5.50 0.31
C LYS A 105 19.43 -4.55 -0.62
N ILE A 106 19.99 -5.05 -1.72
CA ILE A 106 20.66 -4.22 -2.73
C ILE A 106 19.67 -3.23 -3.34
N PHE A 107 18.48 -3.69 -3.71
CA PHE A 107 17.42 -2.85 -4.26
C PHE A 107 17.02 -1.74 -3.26
N TYR A 108 16.76 -2.09 -2.00
CA TYR A 108 16.48 -1.11 -0.94
C TYR A 108 17.60 -0.07 -0.82
N LYS A 109 18.86 -0.49 -0.72
CA LYS A 109 20.02 0.43 -0.60
C LYS A 109 20.17 1.34 -1.81
N SER A 110 19.81 0.90 -3.01
CA SER A 110 19.82 1.75 -4.20
C SER A 110 18.76 2.86 -4.13
N CYS A 111 17.57 2.55 -3.60
CA CYS A 111 16.49 3.52 -3.39
C CYS A 111 16.84 4.54 -2.30
N MET A 112 17.52 4.12 -1.23
CA MET A 112 17.88 4.99 -0.11
C MET A 112 19.13 5.87 -0.39
N ASN A 113 19.82 5.67 -1.50
CA ASN A 113 21.03 6.44 -1.84
C ASN A 113 20.67 7.79 -2.48
N GLU A 114 20.22 8.73 -1.67
CA GLU A 114 19.82 10.07 -2.12
C GLU A 114 20.96 10.82 -2.84
N SER A 115 22.22 10.62 -2.42
CA SER A 115 23.37 11.26 -3.09
C SER A 115 23.49 10.82 -4.55
N GLN A 116 23.27 9.54 -4.84
CA GLN A 116 23.29 9.02 -6.20
C GLN A 116 22.07 9.51 -6.98
N ILE A 117 20.88 9.49 -6.37
CA ILE A 117 19.64 9.99 -7.00
C ILE A 117 19.79 11.46 -7.38
N ASN A 118 20.33 12.29 -6.49
CA ASN A 118 20.53 13.71 -6.72
C ASN A 118 21.66 14.00 -7.72
N SER A 119 22.55 13.04 -7.97
CA SER A 119 23.57 13.16 -9.03
C SER A 119 23.02 12.85 -10.43
N VAL A 120 21.92 12.10 -10.52
CA VAL A 120 21.23 11.79 -11.78
C VAL A 120 20.59 13.07 -12.28
N ASN A 121 21.11 13.60 -13.38
CA ASN A 121 20.59 14.81 -14.00
C ASN A 121 19.41 14.44 -14.91
N ILE A 122 18.54 15.41 -15.19
CA ILE A 122 17.45 15.35 -16.17
C ILE A 122 17.89 14.82 -17.56
N LYS A 123 19.18 14.80 -17.85
CA LYS A 123 19.77 14.20 -19.06
C LYS A 123 19.46 12.72 -19.21
N ASP A 124 19.52 11.93 -18.12
CA ASP A 124 19.27 10.50 -18.18
C ASP A 124 17.78 10.23 -18.44
N LEU A 125 16.90 10.99 -17.77
CA LEU A 125 15.47 10.98 -18.06
C LEU A 125 15.19 11.41 -19.51
N SER A 126 15.85 12.46 -20.01
CA SER A 126 15.69 12.93 -21.38
C SER A 126 16.08 11.87 -22.41
N GLN A 127 17.11 11.06 -22.13
CA GLN A 127 17.51 9.96 -22.99
C GLN A 127 16.47 8.84 -23.00
N SER A 128 15.95 8.46 -21.83
CA SER A 128 14.86 7.48 -21.73
C SER A 128 13.60 7.95 -22.47
N LEU A 129 13.27 9.25 -22.37
CA LEU A 129 12.14 9.85 -23.10
C LEU A 129 12.36 9.85 -24.62
N ARG A 130 13.60 10.05 -25.09
CA ARG A 130 13.93 9.90 -26.53
C ARG A 130 13.69 8.48 -27.04
N ASN A 131 13.96 7.46 -26.23
CA ASN A 131 13.69 6.07 -26.60
C ASN A 131 12.17 5.79 -26.77
N LEU A 132 11.32 6.59 -26.14
CA LEU A 132 9.86 6.59 -26.31
C LEU A 132 9.37 7.41 -27.52
N GLY A 133 10.28 7.90 -28.36
CA GLY A 133 9.96 8.80 -29.48
C GLY A 133 9.99 10.29 -29.11
N GLY A 134 10.40 10.63 -27.88
CA GLY A 134 10.51 11.99 -27.40
C GLY A 134 9.16 12.61 -27.00
N LEU A 135 9.23 13.74 -26.30
CA LEU A 135 8.06 14.55 -25.96
C LEU A 135 8.17 15.91 -26.67
N PRO A 136 7.10 16.40 -27.35
CA PRO A 136 7.12 17.67 -28.08
C PRO A 136 7.60 18.86 -27.24
N LEU A 137 7.27 18.87 -25.94
CA LEU A 137 7.58 19.98 -25.02
C LEU A 137 9.09 20.12 -24.72
N ILE A 138 9.85 19.03 -24.76
CA ILE A 138 11.24 18.98 -24.25
C ILE A 138 12.25 18.43 -25.26
N THR A 139 11.78 17.95 -26.42
CA THR A 139 12.63 17.36 -27.47
C THR A 139 12.64 18.32 -28.67
N PRO A 140 13.69 19.16 -28.83
CA PRO A 140 13.67 20.27 -29.80
C PRO A 140 13.51 19.85 -31.27
N ASP A 141 13.95 18.64 -31.60
CA ASP A 141 13.93 18.06 -32.95
C ASP A 141 12.77 17.08 -33.17
N TRP A 142 11.80 17.07 -32.25
CA TRP A 142 10.62 16.23 -32.32
C TRP A 142 9.70 16.68 -33.47
N THR A 143 9.20 15.71 -34.22
CA THR A 143 8.18 15.93 -35.25
C THR A 143 7.18 14.79 -35.20
N GLU A 144 5.94 15.08 -35.58
CA GLU A 144 4.86 14.07 -35.64
C GLU A 144 5.24 12.89 -36.55
N GLU A 145 5.90 13.18 -37.69
CA GLU A 145 6.36 12.17 -38.66
C GLU A 145 7.37 11.16 -38.07
N LYS A 146 8.16 11.57 -37.07
CA LYS A 146 9.14 10.70 -36.40
C LYS A 146 8.51 9.91 -35.25
N PHE A 147 7.32 10.30 -34.80
CA PHE A 147 6.68 9.69 -33.64
C PHE A 147 5.95 8.40 -34.02
N ASN A 148 6.32 7.29 -33.39
CA ASN A 148 5.64 6.01 -33.55
C ASN A 148 4.87 5.67 -32.28
N LEU A 149 3.55 5.85 -32.33
CA LEU A 149 2.67 5.59 -31.20
C LEU A 149 2.74 4.13 -30.74
N MET A 150 2.78 3.16 -31.65
CA MET A 150 2.82 1.74 -31.29
C MET A 150 4.11 1.37 -30.56
N HIS A 151 5.25 1.89 -31.03
CA HIS A 151 6.54 1.73 -30.36
C HIS A 151 6.50 2.36 -28.98
N ALA A 152 6.04 3.61 -28.86
CA ALA A 152 5.94 4.30 -27.58
C ALA A 152 5.07 3.52 -26.57
N LEU A 153 3.89 3.04 -26.99
CA LEU A 153 2.99 2.25 -26.14
C LEU A 153 3.59 0.91 -25.72
N THR A 154 4.29 0.24 -26.63
CA THR A 154 4.95 -1.05 -26.35
C THR A 154 6.08 -0.86 -25.35
N THR A 155 6.95 0.13 -25.57
CA THR A 155 8.04 0.45 -24.64
C THR A 155 7.52 0.93 -23.28
N MET A 156 6.44 1.73 -23.25
CA MET A 156 5.79 2.09 -21.97
C MET A 156 5.27 0.85 -21.24
N THR A 157 4.67 -0.11 -21.96
CA THR A 157 4.18 -1.36 -21.38
C THR A 157 5.33 -2.21 -20.81
N GLU A 158 6.48 -2.27 -21.50
CA GLU A 158 7.69 -2.93 -20.99
C GLU A 158 8.21 -2.29 -19.69
N LEU A 159 8.04 -0.97 -19.56
CA LEU A 159 8.32 -0.20 -18.34
C LEU A 159 7.22 -0.30 -17.28
N GLN A 160 6.24 -1.20 -17.46
CA GLN A 160 5.08 -1.37 -16.57
C GLN A 160 4.22 -0.09 -16.43
N THR A 161 4.21 0.73 -17.48
CA THR A 161 3.38 1.94 -17.57
C THR A 161 2.36 1.81 -18.69
N GLN A 162 1.08 1.97 -18.36
CA GLN A 162 -0.03 1.77 -19.29
C GLN A 162 -0.93 3.00 -19.28
N PRO A 163 -0.67 3.97 -20.16
CA PRO A 163 -1.36 5.26 -20.10
C PRO A 163 -2.82 5.12 -20.46
N PHE A 164 -3.20 4.44 -21.54
CA PHE A 164 -4.58 4.46 -22.04
C PHE A 164 -5.43 3.28 -21.56
N LEU A 165 -4.93 2.07 -21.78
CA LEU A 165 -5.62 0.83 -21.46
C LEU A 165 -4.75 0.00 -20.54
N ASP A 166 -5.33 -0.47 -19.44
CA ASP A 166 -4.72 -1.45 -18.56
C ASP A 166 -4.88 -2.84 -19.19
N LEU A 167 -3.76 -3.42 -19.61
CA LEU A 167 -3.67 -4.71 -20.28
C LEU A 167 -3.07 -5.72 -19.32
N THR A 168 -3.92 -6.60 -18.78
CA THR A 168 -3.52 -7.64 -17.81
C THR A 168 -3.82 -9.03 -18.32
N VAL A 169 -2.95 -9.98 -17.99
CA VAL A 169 -3.25 -11.40 -18.17
C VAL A 169 -3.84 -11.93 -16.88
N GLU A 170 -5.12 -12.31 -16.92
CA GLU A 170 -5.86 -12.80 -15.76
C GLU A 170 -6.31 -14.24 -15.97
N MET A 171 -6.62 -14.92 -14.86
CA MET A 171 -7.24 -16.25 -14.90
C MET A 171 -8.64 -16.13 -15.49
N ASP A 172 -9.02 -17.03 -16.38
CA ASP A 172 -10.39 -17.03 -16.92
C ASP A 172 -11.37 -17.38 -15.78
N PRO A 173 -12.31 -16.48 -15.43
CA PRO A 173 -13.27 -16.71 -14.35
C PRO A 173 -14.19 -17.91 -14.62
N ASN A 174 -14.34 -18.32 -15.88
CA ASN A 174 -15.15 -19.47 -16.29
C ASN A 174 -14.32 -20.75 -16.43
N ASN A 175 -12.99 -20.66 -16.48
CA ASN A 175 -12.09 -21.81 -16.57
C ASN A 175 -10.68 -21.49 -16.03
N ASN A 176 -10.42 -21.86 -14.78
CA ASN A 176 -9.14 -21.60 -14.13
C ASN A 176 -7.92 -22.34 -14.72
N ASN A 177 -8.08 -23.18 -15.75
CA ASN A 177 -6.94 -23.72 -16.50
C ASN A 177 -6.46 -22.79 -17.63
N ASN A 178 -7.25 -21.76 -17.95
CA ASN A 178 -6.96 -20.81 -19.03
C ASN A 178 -6.60 -19.43 -18.46
N LYS A 179 -5.83 -18.69 -19.26
CA LYS A 179 -5.56 -17.27 -19.04
C LYS A 179 -6.19 -16.46 -20.17
N ILE A 180 -6.72 -15.30 -19.83
CA ILE A 180 -7.32 -14.36 -20.77
C ILE A 180 -6.59 -13.03 -20.71
N LEU A 181 -6.50 -12.35 -21.85
CA LEU A 181 -6.11 -10.95 -21.89
C LEU A 181 -7.33 -10.10 -21.51
N LYS A 182 -7.21 -9.34 -20.44
CA LYS A 182 -8.22 -8.39 -20.01
C LYS A 182 -7.77 -6.97 -20.37
N VAL A 183 -8.70 -6.24 -20.98
CA VAL A 183 -8.52 -4.84 -21.36
C VAL A 183 -9.44 -4.01 -20.48
N ARG A 184 -8.89 -3.05 -19.75
CA ARG A 184 -9.64 -2.11 -18.90
C ARG A 184 -9.23 -0.69 -19.21
N ASP A 185 -10.11 0.27 -18.94
CA ASP A 185 -9.73 1.68 -18.94
C ASP A 185 -8.67 1.94 -17.87
N SER A 186 -7.61 2.68 -18.22
CA SER A 186 -6.57 3.01 -17.26
C SER A 186 -7.11 3.93 -16.15
N GLN A 187 -6.92 3.50 -14.90
CA GLN A 187 -7.38 4.21 -13.69
C GLN A 187 -6.75 5.61 -13.54
N GLN A 188 -5.63 5.85 -14.22
CA GLN A 188 -4.95 7.15 -14.22
C GLN A 188 -5.84 8.27 -14.80
N TRP A 189 -6.71 7.95 -15.76
CA TRP A 189 -7.67 8.93 -16.32
C TRP A 189 -8.94 9.09 -15.47
N LEU A 190 -9.33 8.05 -14.72
CA LEU A 190 -10.56 8.07 -13.93
C LEU A 190 -10.46 8.99 -12.71
N GLN A 191 -9.28 9.10 -12.10
CA GLN A 191 -9.04 10.11 -11.06
C GLN A 191 -9.17 11.54 -11.62
N HIS A 192 -8.73 11.77 -12.86
CA HIS A 192 -8.92 13.05 -13.54
C HIS A 192 -10.39 13.34 -13.85
N LEU A 193 -11.19 12.36 -14.29
CA LEU A 193 -12.62 12.57 -14.60
C LEU A 193 -13.46 12.98 -13.37
N LEU A 194 -13.21 12.36 -12.21
CA LEU A 194 -13.89 12.72 -10.97
C LEU A 194 -13.49 14.12 -10.47
N VAL A 195 -12.20 14.47 -10.58
CA VAL A 195 -11.72 15.82 -10.25
C VAL A 195 -12.25 16.85 -11.25
N TYR A 196 -12.34 16.52 -12.54
CA TYR A 196 -12.85 17.42 -13.57
C TYR A 196 -14.35 17.69 -13.38
N HIS A 197 -15.16 16.67 -13.08
CA HIS A 197 -16.57 16.86 -12.76
C HIS A 197 -16.77 17.66 -11.46
N SER A 198 -15.93 17.44 -10.45
CA SER A 198 -15.97 18.20 -9.20
C SER A 198 -15.54 19.66 -9.40
N ALA A 199 -14.50 19.90 -10.20
CA ALA A 199 -14.00 21.24 -10.52
C ALA A 199 -15.00 22.05 -11.37
N VAL A 200 -15.69 21.41 -12.32
CA VAL A 200 -16.76 22.07 -13.11
C VAL A 200 -17.93 22.47 -12.19
N PHE A 201 -18.29 21.65 -11.20
CA PHE A 201 -19.30 21.99 -10.19
C PHE A 201 -18.88 23.17 -9.30
N PHE A 202 -17.61 23.19 -8.86
CA PHE A 202 -17.08 24.30 -8.04
C PHE A 202 -16.96 25.62 -8.81
N VAL A 203 -16.62 25.57 -10.12
CA VAL A 203 -16.57 26.77 -10.96
C VAL A 203 -17.97 27.32 -11.23
N GLN A 204 -19.00 26.47 -11.37
CA GLN A 204 -20.39 26.93 -11.54
C GLN A 204 -20.97 27.60 -10.28
N LEU A 205 -20.55 27.20 -9.08
CA LEU A 205 -21.01 27.81 -7.82
C LEU A 205 -20.32 29.15 -7.49
N TYR A 206 -19.16 29.45 -8.10
CA TYR A 206 -18.49 30.74 -7.94
C TYR A 206 -18.94 31.82 -8.94
N PHE A 207 -19.76 31.44 -9.94
CA PHE A 207 -20.32 32.34 -10.96
C PHE A 207 -21.86 32.44 -10.91
N LEU A 208 -22.47 32.12 -9.76
CA LEU A 208 -23.88 32.39 -9.45
C LEU A 208 -24.02 33.18 -8.14
#